data_AF-A0A9X2UIR3-F1
#
_entry.id   AF-A0A9X2UIR3-F1
#
_cell.length_a   1.000
_cell.length_b   1.000
_cell.length_c   1.000
_cell.angle_alpha   90.00
_cell.angle_beta   90.00
_cell.angle_gamma   90.00
#
_symmetry.space_group_name_H-M   'P 1'
#
loop_
_entity.id
_entity.type
_entity.pdbx_description
1 polymer ?
#
loop_
_entity_poly.entity_id
_entity_poly.type
_entity_poly.pdbx_seq_one_letter_code
_entity_poly.pdbx_strand_id
1 'polypeptide(L)'
;MEDGPSPEGLFSPLIEHAIELSAQWHDGTYRKGVWRDPAFEVPEGEEVQIPVIAHLAAVASIVRRAGWGEATVAAAYLHDAIEDMNQHGQRLRRKQLRDAVGADVARLVVQVSEQKLDDDGQMRPWRARKEDYLEGIRTGPPDAAAISLADKIHNLWSITQSLQADEDIFSVLSGDAEAQRWFHAAVLEASTPHDDPRLPPMRERLQTELDRYEAALRPAA
;
A
#
# COMPACT_ATOMS: atom_id res chain seq x y z
N MET A 1 30.26 5.00 15.92
CA MET A 1 30.64 5.19 14.51
C MET A 1 29.84 4.16 13.74
N GLU A 2 28.70 4.55 13.20
CA GLU A 2 27.94 3.68 12.30
C GLU A 2 28.78 3.50 11.04
N ASP A 3 29.04 2.24 10.67
CA ASP A 3 29.52 1.93 9.33
C ASP A 3 28.47 2.46 8.35
N GLY A 4 28.84 3.50 7.59
CA GLY A 4 28.02 3.99 6.50
C GLY A 4 27.75 2.86 5.48
N PRO A 5 26.71 3.00 4.64
CA PRO A 5 26.40 1.97 3.65
C PRO A 5 27.62 1.68 2.77
N SER A 6 27.91 0.39 2.53
CA SER A 6 28.94 0.01 1.57
C SER A 6 28.58 0.56 0.19
N PRO A 7 29.56 0.86 -0.68
CA PRO A 7 29.27 1.32 -2.04
C PRO A 7 28.33 0.38 -2.81
N GLU A 8 28.45 -0.93 -2.59
CA GLU A 8 27.58 -1.95 -3.19
C GLU A 8 26.16 -1.95 -2.61
N GLY A 9 25.98 -1.55 -1.34
CA GLY A 9 24.67 -1.48 -0.68
C GLY A 9 23.89 -0.19 -0.97
N LEU A 10 24.43 0.73 -1.78
CA LEU A 10 23.76 1.97 -2.17
C LEU A 10 22.73 1.75 -3.28
N PHE A 11 22.94 0.74 -4.13
CA PHE A 11 22.08 0.47 -5.29
C PHE A 11 21.67 -1.00 -5.30
N SER A 12 20.36 -1.23 -5.42
CA SER A 12 19.80 -2.57 -5.55
C SER A 12 19.17 -2.73 -6.94
N PRO A 13 19.74 -3.58 -7.81
CA PRO A 13 19.11 -3.93 -9.09
C PRO A 13 17.70 -4.53 -8.91
N LEU A 14 17.45 -5.19 -7.77
CA LEU A 14 16.14 -5.74 -7.44
C LEU A 14 15.11 -4.65 -7.18
N ILE A 15 15.47 -3.64 -6.38
CA ILE A 15 14.59 -2.50 -6.10
C ILE A 15 14.36 -1.68 -7.37
N GLU A 16 15.42 -1.43 -8.16
CA GLU A 16 15.30 -0.75 -9.46
C GLU A 16 14.29 -1.47 -10.36
N HIS A 17 14.44 -2.78 -10.53
CA HIS A 17 13.54 -3.55 -11.37
C HIS A 17 12.09 -3.54 -10.85
N ALA A 18 11.89 -3.55 -9.52
CA ALA A 18 10.56 -3.41 -8.93
C ALA A 18 9.94 -2.03 -9.17
N ILE A 19 10.74 -0.95 -9.16
CA ILE A 19 10.31 0.40 -9.52
C ILE A 19 9.89 0.45 -10.98
N GLU A 20 10.72 -0.05 -11.90
CA GLU A 20 10.41 -0.08 -13.34
C GLU A 20 9.14 -0.89 -13.61
N LEU A 21 9.02 -2.08 -13.03
CA LEU A 21 7.87 -2.96 -13.23
C LEU A 21 6.59 -2.34 -12.68
N SER A 22 6.62 -1.75 -11.48
CA SER A 22 5.45 -1.09 -10.90
C SER A 22 5.06 0.16 -11.68
N ALA A 23 6.02 0.97 -12.13
CA ALA A 23 5.74 2.14 -12.95
C ALA A 23 5.11 1.76 -14.30
N GLN A 24 5.59 0.70 -14.95
CA GLN A 24 5.00 0.18 -16.19
C GLN A 24 3.60 -0.40 -15.96
N TRP A 25 3.42 -1.16 -14.87
CA TRP A 25 2.15 -1.84 -14.60
C TRP A 25 1.02 -0.85 -14.26
N HIS A 26 1.37 0.18 -13.50
CA HIS A 26 0.45 1.23 -13.03
C HIS A 26 0.46 2.48 -13.91
N ASP A 27 1.02 2.42 -15.12
CA ASP A 27 0.91 3.51 -16.08
C ASP A 27 -0.57 3.79 -16.40
N GLY A 28 -0.95 5.07 -16.38
CA GLY A 28 -2.34 5.51 -16.49
C GLY A 28 -3.22 5.24 -15.27
N THR A 29 -2.67 4.85 -14.11
CA THR A 29 -3.42 4.79 -12.84
C THR A 29 -3.02 5.88 -11.87
N TYR A 30 -4.01 6.47 -11.22
CA TYR A 30 -3.87 7.66 -10.38
C TYR A 30 -4.50 7.47 -9.01
N ARG A 31 -4.01 8.23 -8.02
CA ARG A 31 -4.59 8.32 -6.69
C ARG A 31 -5.97 8.97 -6.76
N LYS A 32 -6.82 8.58 -5.82
CA LYS A 32 -8.24 8.99 -5.76
C LYS A 32 -8.48 10.39 -5.19
N GLY A 33 -7.54 10.94 -4.45
CA GLY A 33 -7.64 12.27 -3.83
C GLY A 33 -6.44 13.13 -4.24
N VAL A 34 -6.69 14.43 -4.45
CA VAL A 34 -5.70 15.44 -4.85
C VAL A 34 -5.96 16.71 -4.04
N TRP A 35 -5.65 16.61 -2.75
CA TRP A 35 -5.98 17.64 -1.77
C TRP A 35 -5.06 18.87 -1.80
N ARG A 36 -3.94 18.82 -2.55
CA ARG A 36 -2.98 19.94 -2.65
C ARG A 36 -3.26 20.74 -3.92
N ASP A 37 -3.20 22.06 -3.77
CA ASP A 37 -3.05 22.94 -4.91
C ASP A 37 -1.78 22.57 -5.71
N PRO A 38 -1.86 22.58 -7.05
CA PRO A 38 -0.72 22.28 -7.89
C PRO A 38 0.37 23.33 -7.73
N ALA A 39 1.62 22.87 -7.68
CA ALA A 39 2.80 23.74 -7.59
C ALA A 39 3.17 24.39 -8.94
N PHE A 40 2.41 24.12 -10.01
CA PHE A 40 2.67 24.53 -11.38
C PHE A 40 1.36 24.92 -12.08
N GLU A 41 1.48 25.68 -13.16
CA GLU A 41 0.34 26.07 -13.99
C GLU A 41 -0.30 24.82 -14.63
N VAL A 42 -1.62 24.70 -14.50
CA VAL A 42 -2.40 23.62 -15.09
C VAL A 42 -3.10 24.16 -16.32
N PRO A 43 -2.93 23.53 -17.50
CA PRO A 43 -3.63 23.95 -18.71
C PRO A 43 -5.14 23.99 -18.53
N GLU A 44 -5.80 24.93 -19.22
CA GLU A 44 -7.25 25.04 -19.19
C GLU A 44 -7.91 23.72 -19.66
N GLY A 45 -8.78 23.17 -18.82
CA GLY A 45 -9.48 21.91 -19.09
C GLY A 45 -8.73 20.65 -18.64
N GLU A 46 -7.56 20.78 -18.01
CA GLU A 46 -6.85 19.68 -17.38
C GLU A 46 -7.01 19.67 -15.85
N GLU A 47 -6.91 18.50 -15.25
CA GLU A 47 -6.88 18.30 -13.80
C GLU A 47 -5.55 17.68 -13.40
N VAL A 48 -5.03 18.07 -12.23
CA VAL A 48 -3.83 17.43 -11.69
C VAL A 48 -4.21 16.08 -11.13
N GLN A 49 -3.53 15.04 -11.61
CA GLN A 49 -3.65 13.69 -11.09
C GLN A 49 -2.31 13.26 -10.52
N ILE A 50 -2.33 12.54 -9.40
CA ILE A 50 -1.12 12.01 -8.76
C ILE A 50 -0.98 10.53 -9.17
N PRO A 51 0.04 10.15 -9.96
CA PRO A 51 0.21 8.75 -10.36
C PRO A 51 0.40 7.82 -9.16
N VAL A 52 -0.10 6.59 -9.23
CA VAL A 52 -0.06 5.62 -8.13
C VAL A 52 1.37 5.31 -7.67
N ILE A 53 2.38 5.47 -8.53
CA ILE A 53 3.80 5.33 -8.16
C ILE A 53 4.20 6.19 -6.95
N ALA A 54 3.54 7.34 -6.72
CA ALA A 54 3.77 8.16 -5.54
C ALA A 54 3.39 7.42 -4.24
N HIS A 55 2.30 6.66 -4.24
CA HIS A 55 1.92 5.81 -3.11
C HIS A 55 2.88 4.64 -2.94
N LEU A 56 3.21 3.94 -4.02
CA LEU A 56 4.12 2.79 -3.98
C LEU A 56 5.49 3.20 -3.43
N ALA A 57 6.01 4.34 -3.86
CA ALA A 57 7.24 4.93 -3.34
C ALA A 57 7.14 5.30 -1.85
N ALA A 58 6.00 5.83 -1.40
CA ALA A 58 5.79 6.14 0.02
C ALA A 58 5.75 4.87 0.89
N VAL A 59 5.04 3.83 0.46
CA VAL A 59 4.97 2.53 1.15
C VAL A 59 6.36 1.90 1.24
N ALA A 60 7.09 1.83 0.12
CA ALA A 60 8.45 1.31 0.08
C ALA A 60 9.41 2.12 0.98
N SER A 61 9.26 3.45 1.03
CA SER A 61 10.05 4.33 1.91
C SER A 61 9.76 4.06 3.39
N ILE A 62 8.50 3.85 3.78
CA ILE A 62 8.15 3.48 5.16
C ILE A 62 8.77 2.13 5.53
N VAL A 63 8.64 1.12 4.66
CA VAL A 63 9.24 -0.21 4.85
C VAL A 63 10.76 -0.12 4.98
N ARG A 64 11.43 0.65 4.11
CA ARG A 64 12.89 0.84 4.20
C ARG A 64 13.30 1.54 5.49
N ARG A 65 12.58 2.60 5.90
CA ARG A 65 12.85 3.35 7.15
C ARG A 65 12.63 2.50 8.40
N ALA A 66 11.75 1.52 8.35
CA ALA A 66 11.55 0.54 9.42
C ALA A 66 12.65 -0.55 9.46
N GLY A 67 13.65 -0.51 8.57
CA GLY A 67 14.79 -1.42 8.59
C GLY A 67 14.55 -2.77 7.91
N TRP A 68 13.61 -2.83 6.97
CA TRP A 68 13.40 -4.03 6.15
C TRP A 68 14.36 -4.10 4.96
N GLY A 69 14.63 -5.34 4.53
CA GLY A 69 15.60 -5.64 3.47
C GLY A 69 15.07 -5.41 2.06
N GLU A 70 15.94 -5.57 1.07
CA GLU A 70 15.65 -5.25 -0.33
C GLU A 70 14.45 -6.02 -0.89
N ALA A 71 14.30 -7.31 -0.57
CA ALA A 71 13.17 -8.10 -1.03
C ALA A 71 11.82 -7.56 -0.51
N THR A 72 11.77 -7.12 0.75
CA THR A 72 10.56 -6.51 1.33
C THR A 72 10.27 -5.14 0.72
N VAL A 73 11.31 -4.34 0.46
CA VAL A 73 11.16 -3.04 -0.21
C VAL A 73 10.69 -3.19 -1.65
N ALA A 74 11.26 -4.15 -2.40
CA ALA A 74 10.80 -4.48 -3.75
C ALA A 74 9.34 -4.97 -3.75
N ALA A 75 8.97 -5.81 -2.77
CA ALA A 75 7.58 -6.25 -2.62
C ALA A 75 6.63 -5.10 -2.27
N ALA A 76 7.09 -4.10 -1.49
CA ALA A 76 6.32 -2.90 -1.19
C ALA A 76 6.03 -2.06 -2.45
N TYR A 77 6.98 -1.95 -3.38
CA TYR A 77 6.74 -1.32 -4.68
C TYR A 77 5.71 -2.08 -5.53
N LEU A 78 5.56 -3.39 -5.32
CA LEU A 78 4.76 -4.28 -6.17
C LEU A 78 3.46 -4.76 -5.50
N HIS A 79 3.15 -4.29 -4.30
CA HIS A 79 2.08 -4.89 -3.48
C HIS A 79 0.70 -4.87 -4.13
N ASP A 80 0.40 -3.82 -4.92
CA ASP A 80 -0.87 -3.68 -5.66
C ASP A 80 -0.86 -4.38 -7.05
N ALA A 81 0.31 -4.81 -7.55
CA ALA A 81 0.47 -5.19 -8.96
C ALA A 81 -0.34 -6.45 -9.36
N ILE A 82 -0.54 -7.39 -8.44
CA ILE A 82 -1.39 -8.58 -8.70
C ILE A 82 -2.87 -8.24 -8.59
N GLU A 83 -3.22 -7.34 -7.67
CA GLU A 83 -4.59 -6.96 -7.37
C GLU A 83 -5.23 -6.12 -8.48
N ASP A 84 -4.43 -5.25 -9.06
CA ASP A 84 -4.87 -4.24 -10.02
C ASP A 84 -4.67 -4.68 -11.46
N MET A 85 -5.59 -4.20 -12.30
CA MET A 85 -5.50 -4.38 -13.73
C MET A 85 -4.69 -3.22 -14.30
N ASN A 86 -3.79 -3.51 -15.23
CA ASN A 86 -3.13 -2.44 -15.98
C ASN A 86 -4.14 -1.72 -16.90
N GLN A 87 -3.71 -0.61 -17.51
CA GLN A 87 -4.53 0.17 -18.45
C GLN A 87 -5.06 -0.64 -19.67
N HIS A 88 -4.53 -1.83 -19.93
CA HIS A 88 -4.99 -2.74 -20.99
C HIS A 88 -5.96 -3.82 -20.48
N GLY A 89 -6.39 -3.75 -19.22
CA GLY A 89 -7.29 -4.73 -18.61
C GLY A 89 -6.64 -6.10 -18.37
N GLN A 90 -5.31 -6.15 -18.21
CA GLN A 90 -4.59 -7.39 -17.91
C GLN A 90 -4.30 -7.52 -16.42
N ARG A 91 -4.25 -8.75 -15.92
CA ARG A 91 -3.84 -9.07 -14.53
C ARG A 91 -2.47 -9.72 -14.52
N LEU A 92 -1.60 -9.28 -13.62
CA LEU A 92 -0.27 -9.86 -13.46
C LEU A 92 -0.40 -11.20 -12.75
N ARG A 93 0.10 -12.27 -13.38
CA ARG A 93 0.03 -13.60 -12.78
C ARG A 93 1.21 -13.82 -11.83
N ARG A 94 0.97 -14.58 -10.75
CA ARG A 94 2.00 -14.98 -9.76
C ARG A 94 3.26 -15.55 -10.40
N LYS A 95 3.11 -16.39 -11.45
CA LYS A 95 4.23 -16.95 -12.21
C LYS A 95 5.06 -15.87 -12.90
N GLN A 96 4.41 -14.93 -13.58
CA GLN A 96 5.10 -13.84 -14.30
C GLN A 96 5.86 -12.95 -13.32
N LEU A 97 5.23 -12.59 -12.19
CA LEU A 97 5.88 -11.83 -11.13
C LEU A 97 7.11 -12.57 -10.60
N ARG A 98 6.97 -13.85 -10.23
CA ARG A 98 8.09 -14.67 -9.75
C ARG A 98 9.23 -14.76 -10.77
N ASP A 99 8.90 -14.95 -12.04
CA ASP A 99 9.90 -15.08 -13.09
C ASP A 99 10.66 -13.74 -13.32
N ALA A 100 10.04 -12.59 -13.00
CA ALA A 100 10.64 -11.26 -13.09
C ALA A 100 11.48 -10.86 -11.86
N VAL A 101 10.95 -11.05 -10.64
CA VAL A 101 11.55 -10.51 -9.40
C VAL A 101 12.01 -11.57 -8.39
N GLY A 102 11.87 -12.85 -8.73
CA GLY A 102 12.25 -13.97 -7.89
C GLY A 102 11.17 -14.42 -6.89
N ALA A 103 11.46 -15.52 -6.21
CA ALA A 103 10.50 -16.22 -5.34
C ALA A 103 10.16 -15.46 -4.05
N ASP A 104 11.14 -14.80 -3.44
CA ASP A 104 10.92 -14.12 -2.16
C ASP A 104 10.01 -12.90 -2.31
N VAL A 105 10.27 -12.04 -3.31
CA VAL A 105 9.42 -10.87 -3.60
C VAL A 105 8.02 -11.33 -4.00
N ALA A 106 7.90 -12.30 -4.91
CA ALA A 106 6.60 -12.78 -5.36
C ALA A 106 5.78 -13.41 -4.23
N ARG A 107 6.42 -14.13 -3.29
CA ARG A 107 5.75 -14.67 -2.09
C ARG A 107 5.17 -13.55 -1.23
N LEU A 108 5.93 -12.49 -0.99
CA LEU A 108 5.47 -11.35 -0.19
C LEU A 108 4.32 -10.60 -0.85
N VAL A 109 4.44 -10.29 -2.15
CA VAL A 109 3.36 -9.61 -2.90
C VAL A 109 2.07 -10.44 -2.85
N VAL A 110 2.16 -11.76 -3.06
CA VAL A 110 0.99 -12.65 -2.95
C VAL A 110 0.38 -12.65 -1.55
N GLN A 111 1.22 -12.61 -0.51
CA GLN A 111 0.74 -12.59 0.88
C GLN A 111 -0.05 -11.32 1.20
N VAL A 112 0.32 -10.19 0.60
CA VAL A 112 -0.34 -8.89 0.79
C VAL A 112 -1.31 -8.54 -0.35
N SER A 113 -1.78 -9.54 -1.10
CA SER A 113 -2.77 -9.37 -2.17
C SER A 113 -4.09 -10.04 -1.82
N GLU A 114 -5.20 -9.35 -2.06
CA GLU A 114 -6.54 -9.89 -1.98
C GLU A 114 -6.89 -10.75 -3.20
N GLN A 115 -7.41 -11.95 -2.92
CA GLN A 115 -8.08 -12.75 -3.95
C GLN A 115 -9.45 -12.13 -4.27
N LYS A 116 -9.51 -11.30 -5.32
CA LYS A 116 -10.72 -10.61 -5.76
C LYS A 116 -11.77 -11.52 -6.40
N LEU A 117 -11.33 -12.57 -7.08
CA LEU A 117 -12.20 -13.48 -7.85
C LEU A 117 -12.18 -14.90 -7.27
N ASP A 118 -13.31 -15.60 -7.32
CA ASP A 118 -13.39 -17.04 -7.07
C ASP A 118 -12.91 -17.86 -8.28
N ASP A 119 -12.99 -19.20 -8.17
CA ASP A 119 -12.54 -20.13 -9.20
C ASP A 119 -13.37 -20.02 -10.51
N ASP A 120 -14.59 -19.50 -10.42
CA ASP A 120 -15.50 -19.24 -11.55
C ASP A 120 -15.35 -17.81 -12.12
N GLY A 121 -14.39 -17.03 -11.59
CA GLY A 121 -14.10 -15.68 -12.02
C GLY A 121 -15.09 -14.61 -11.53
N GLN A 122 -15.93 -14.92 -10.54
CA GLN A 122 -16.90 -13.98 -9.96
C GLN A 122 -16.28 -13.17 -8.82
N MET A 123 -16.72 -11.91 -8.66
CA MET A 123 -16.24 -11.04 -7.60
C MET A 123 -16.66 -11.58 -6.22
N ARG A 124 -15.67 -11.86 -5.36
CA ARG A 124 -15.94 -12.35 -4.01
C ARG A 124 -16.50 -11.24 -3.10
N PRO A 125 -17.37 -11.59 -2.13
CA PRO A 125 -17.91 -10.62 -1.17
C PRO A 125 -16.80 -9.84 -0.47
N TRP A 126 -16.97 -8.52 -0.36
CA TRP A 126 -15.94 -7.62 0.18
C TRP A 126 -15.43 -8.09 1.55
N ARG A 127 -16.34 -8.41 2.49
CA ARG A 127 -15.98 -8.81 3.85
C ARG A 127 -15.13 -10.09 3.87
N ALA A 128 -15.50 -11.09 3.07
CA ALA A 128 -14.75 -12.34 2.97
C ALA A 128 -13.33 -12.12 2.42
N ARG A 129 -13.18 -11.24 1.41
CA ARG A 129 -11.85 -10.88 0.87
C ARG A 129 -10.97 -10.22 1.93
N LYS A 130 -11.53 -9.30 2.73
CA LYS A 130 -10.81 -8.63 3.81
C LYS A 130 -10.45 -9.60 4.94
N GLU A 131 -11.33 -10.52 5.31
CA GLU A 131 -11.07 -11.51 6.36
C GLU A 131 -9.96 -12.51 5.96
N ASP A 132 -9.95 -13.00 4.72
CA ASP A 132 -8.85 -13.83 4.20
C ASP A 132 -7.51 -13.07 4.19
N TYR A 133 -7.55 -11.80 3.78
CA TYR A 133 -6.37 -10.93 3.80
C TYR A 133 -5.82 -10.80 5.23
N LEU A 134 -6.69 -10.54 6.20
CA LEU A 134 -6.31 -10.40 7.61
C LEU A 134 -5.70 -11.69 8.17
N GLU A 135 -6.24 -12.85 7.81
CA GLU A 135 -5.66 -14.14 8.19
C GLU A 135 -4.30 -14.37 7.54
N GLY A 136 -4.13 -13.94 6.29
CA GLY A 136 -2.84 -13.89 5.61
C GLY A 136 -1.83 -13.03 6.37
N ILE A 137 -2.21 -11.84 6.84
CA ILE A 137 -1.32 -11.00 7.65
C ILE A 137 -0.99 -11.67 8.99
N ARG A 138 -1.97 -12.32 9.62
CA ARG A 138 -1.80 -12.97 10.93
C ARG A 138 -0.84 -14.15 10.91
N THR A 139 -0.90 -14.96 9.84
CA THR A 139 -0.16 -16.23 9.72
C THR A 139 1.07 -16.15 8.81
N GLY A 140 1.17 -15.08 8.02
CA GLY A 140 2.29 -14.84 7.12
C GLY A 140 3.58 -14.42 7.86
N PRO A 141 4.67 -14.18 7.12
CA PRO A 141 5.90 -13.70 7.71
C PRO A 141 5.80 -12.22 8.14
N PRO A 142 6.62 -11.76 9.10
CA PRO A 142 6.49 -10.41 9.67
C PRO A 142 6.78 -9.28 8.67
N ASP A 143 7.55 -9.54 7.61
CA ASP A 143 7.77 -8.61 6.49
C ASP A 143 6.50 -8.35 5.67
N ALA A 144 5.61 -9.34 5.51
CA ALA A 144 4.30 -9.11 4.90
C ALA A 144 3.42 -8.20 5.76
N ALA A 145 3.45 -8.38 7.08
CA ALA A 145 2.76 -7.48 8.01
C ALA A 145 3.33 -6.05 7.93
N ALA A 146 4.65 -5.90 7.77
CA ALA A 146 5.26 -4.58 7.60
C ALA A 146 4.79 -3.86 6.32
N ILE A 147 4.70 -4.56 5.18
CA ILE A 147 4.18 -3.98 3.93
C ILE A 147 2.72 -3.54 4.12
N SER A 148 1.90 -4.40 4.74
CA SER A 148 0.49 -4.08 5.01
C SER A 148 0.33 -2.87 5.94
N LEU A 149 1.11 -2.81 7.04
CA LEU A 149 1.12 -1.65 7.93
C LEU A 149 1.54 -0.36 7.19
N ALA A 150 2.58 -0.42 6.36
CA ALA A 150 3.06 0.73 5.60
C ALA A 150 2.03 1.25 4.60
N ASP A 151 1.35 0.35 3.89
CA ASP A 151 0.23 0.68 3.00
C ASP A 151 -0.89 1.39 3.77
N LYS A 152 -1.32 0.81 4.89
CA LYS A 152 -2.39 1.36 5.74
C LYS A 152 -2.03 2.72 6.36
N ILE A 153 -0.77 2.92 6.75
CA ILE A 153 -0.28 4.23 7.23
C ILE A 153 -0.44 5.28 6.12
N HIS A 154 0.03 5.00 4.91
CA HIS A 154 -0.03 5.98 3.82
C HIS A 154 -1.46 6.25 3.36
N ASN A 155 -2.31 5.22 3.32
CA ASN A 155 -3.71 5.37 2.93
C ASN A 155 -4.50 6.19 3.95
N LEU A 156 -4.44 5.87 5.24
CA LEU A 156 -5.14 6.69 6.26
C LEU A 156 -4.64 8.13 6.24
N TRP A 157 -3.32 8.33 6.19
CA TRP A 157 -2.76 9.67 6.09
C TRP A 157 -3.34 10.43 4.89
N SER A 158 -3.36 9.81 3.71
CA SER A 158 -3.90 10.43 2.49
C SER A 158 -5.39 10.76 2.60
N ILE A 159 -6.18 9.83 3.15
CA ILE A 159 -7.62 10.02 3.35
C ILE A 159 -7.87 11.16 4.33
N THR A 160 -7.15 11.21 5.45
CA THR A 160 -7.25 12.31 6.42
C THR A 160 -6.91 13.65 5.79
N GLN A 161 -5.90 13.73 4.92
CA GLN A 161 -5.59 14.98 4.22
C GLN A 161 -6.72 15.42 3.29
N SER A 162 -7.32 14.50 2.53
CA SER A 162 -8.49 14.78 1.70
C SER A 162 -9.68 15.27 2.51
N LEU A 163 -9.98 14.63 3.65
CA LEU A 163 -11.06 15.06 4.55
C LEU A 163 -10.82 16.48 5.11
N GLN A 164 -9.58 16.79 5.47
CA GLN A 164 -9.20 18.12 5.98
C GLN A 164 -9.24 19.21 4.91
N ALA A 165 -9.23 18.83 3.63
CA ALA A 165 -9.40 19.71 2.49
C ALA A 165 -10.85 19.75 1.98
N ASP A 166 -11.80 19.22 2.75
CA ASP A 166 -13.22 19.12 2.42
C ASP A 166 -13.51 18.35 1.10
N GLU A 167 -12.62 17.45 0.67
CA GLU A 167 -12.88 16.54 -0.45
C GLU A 167 -13.86 15.42 -0.04
N ASP A 168 -14.86 15.14 -0.88
CA ASP A 168 -15.73 13.96 -0.73
C ASP A 168 -15.00 12.68 -1.19
N ILE A 169 -13.94 12.32 -0.46
CA ILE A 169 -13.08 11.17 -0.76
C ILE A 169 -13.84 9.83 -0.69
N PHE A 170 -14.92 9.75 0.09
CA PHE A 170 -15.70 8.52 0.23
C PHE A 170 -16.52 8.19 -1.02
N SER A 171 -16.84 9.18 -1.87
CA SER A 171 -17.51 8.95 -3.15
C SER A 171 -16.69 8.11 -4.14
N VAL A 172 -15.35 8.12 -4.01
CA VAL A 172 -14.41 7.43 -4.91
C VAL A 172 -13.73 6.21 -4.26
N LEU A 173 -13.77 6.10 -2.92
CA LEU A 173 -13.21 4.97 -2.19
C LEU A 173 -14.13 3.73 -2.24
N SER A 174 -13.53 2.57 -1.98
CA SER A 174 -14.30 1.34 -1.79
C SER A 174 -14.63 1.20 -0.31
N GLY A 175 -15.89 1.47 0.05
CA GLY A 175 -16.37 1.44 1.42
C GLY A 175 -16.40 2.83 2.05
N ASP A 176 -17.34 3.03 2.97
CA ASP A 176 -17.57 4.27 3.70
C ASP A 176 -16.55 4.49 4.83
N ALA A 177 -16.76 5.55 5.61
CA ALA A 177 -15.88 5.92 6.71
C ALA A 177 -15.72 4.80 7.76
N GLU A 178 -16.80 4.08 8.07
CA GLU A 178 -16.78 2.98 9.03
C GLU A 178 -15.99 1.78 8.47
N ALA A 179 -16.20 1.45 7.20
CA ALA A 179 -15.46 0.39 6.53
C ALA A 179 -13.95 0.68 6.45
N GLN A 180 -13.56 1.93 6.16
CA GLN A 180 -12.16 2.35 6.20
C GLN A 180 -11.59 2.20 7.60
N ARG A 181 -12.26 2.75 8.62
CA ARG A 181 -11.84 2.64 10.03
C ARG A 181 -11.63 1.19 10.45
N TRP A 182 -12.64 0.35 10.22
CA TRP A 182 -12.60 -1.07 10.59
C TRP A 182 -11.43 -1.79 9.94
N PHE A 183 -11.24 -1.63 8.62
CA PHE A 183 -10.22 -2.41 7.92
C PHE A 183 -8.80 -2.03 8.37
N HIS A 184 -8.53 -0.74 8.59
CA HIS A 184 -7.22 -0.31 9.07
C HIS A 184 -6.95 -0.77 10.52
N ALA A 185 -7.95 -0.69 11.40
CA ALA A 185 -7.86 -1.21 12.77
C ALA A 185 -7.67 -2.74 12.79
N ALA A 186 -8.36 -3.46 11.91
CA ALA A 186 -8.24 -4.91 11.80
C ALA A 186 -6.85 -5.33 11.32
N VAL A 187 -6.23 -4.60 10.38
CA VAL A 187 -4.84 -4.87 9.96
C VAL A 187 -3.86 -4.61 11.09
N LEU A 188 -4.06 -3.54 11.86
CA LEU A 188 -3.26 -3.27 13.06
C LEU A 188 -3.32 -4.46 14.03
N GLU A 189 -4.53 -4.94 14.33
CA GLU A 189 -4.74 -6.11 15.20
C GLU A 189 -4.13 -7.40 14.61
N ALA A 190 -4.36 -7.68 13.33
CA ALA A 190 -3.83 -8.87 12.64
C ALA A 190 -2.30 -8.90 12.63
N SER A 191 -1.64 -7.74 12.70
CA SER A 191 -0.19 -7.68 12.78
C SER A 191 0.37 -8.08 14.13
N THR A 192 -0.41 -8.05 15.23
CA THR A 192 0.09 -8.17 16.62
C THR A 192 0.76 -9.49 17.01
N PRO A 193 0.45 -10.66 16.41
CA PRO A 193 1.13 -11.91 16.76
C PRO A 193 2.62 -11.96 16.40
N HIS A 194 3.08 -11.09 15.51
CA HIS A 194 4.49 -11.02 15.11
C HIS A 194 5.34 -10.30 16.18
N ASP A 195 6.46 -10.90 16.57
CA ASP A 195 7.37 -10.40 17.61
C ASP A 195 8.61 -9.67 17.05
N ASP A 196 8.69 -9.45 15.74
CA ASP A 196 9.79 -8.73 15.11
C ASP A 196 9.91 -7.29 15.65
N PRO A 197 11.08 -6.88 16.17
CA PRO A 197 11.27 -5.59 16.84
C PRO A 197 11.10 -4.38 15.92
N ARG A 198 11.03 -4.57 14.60
CA ARG A 198 10.77 -3.49 13.62
C ARG A 198 9.28 -3.15 13.51
N LEU A 199 8.37 -4.02 13.94
CA LEU A 199 6.93 -3.83 13.80
C LEU A 199 6.30 -2.87 14.83
N PRO A 200 6.69 -2.84 16.12
CA PRO A 200 6.05 -1.96 17.09
C PRO A 200 6.01 -0.47 16.68
N PRO A 201 7.10 0.16 16.17
CA PRO A 201 7.04 1.54 15.70
C PRO A 201 6.07 1.75 14.53
N MET A 202 5.91 0.74 13.66
CA MET A 202 4.96 0.80 12.55
C MET A 202 3.51 0.71 13.05
N ARG A 203 3.24 -0.17 14.03
CA ARG A 203 1.94 -0.29 14.69
C ARG A 203 1.54 1.01 15.40
N GLU A 204 2.45 1.60 16.16
CA GLU A 204 2.26 2.90 16.82
C GLU A 204 1.98 4.02 15.82
N ARG A 205 2.68 4.01 14.67
CA ARG A 205 2.42 4.98 13.61
C ARG A 205 1.03 4.79 12.99
N LEU A 206 0.61 3.55 12.73
CA LEU A 206 -0.74 3.29 12.22
C LEU A 206 -1.83 3.68 13.22
N GLN A 207 -1.61 3.42 14.52
CA GLN A 207 -2.52 3.88 15.58
C GLN A 207 -2.64 5.42 15.58
N THR A 208 -1.52 6.13 15.45
CA THR A 208 -1.54 7.60 15.32
C THR A 208 -2.39 8.07 14.13
N GLU A 209 -2.28 7.42 12.97
CA GLU A 209 -3.08 7.78 11.80
C GLU A 209 -4.57 7.43 11.97
N LEU A 210 -4.89 6.33 12.66
CA LEU A 210 -6.27 6.00 13.05
C LEU A 210 -6.87 7.10 13.93
N ASP A 211 -6.14 7.55 14.94
CA ASP A 211 -6.60 8.61 15.85
C ASP A 211 -6.83 9.94 15.09
N ARG A 212 -5.93 10.29 14.16
CA ARG A 212 -6.06 11.47 13.29
C ARG A 212 -7.28 11.37 12.38
N TYR A 213 -7.51 10.20 11.80
CA TYR A 213 -8.66 9.93 10.95
C TYR A 213 -9.98 10.04 11.72
N GLU A 214 -10.07 9.44 12.90
CA GLU A 214 -11.25 9.55 13.76
C GLU A 214 -11.51 11.00 14.19
N ALA A 215 -10.47 11.79 14.45
CA ALA A 215 -10.61 13.21 14.77
C ALA A 215 -11.16 14.01 13.58
N ALA A 216 -10.70 13.71 12.35
CA ALA A 216 -11.16 14.40 11.14
C ALA A 216 -12.62 14.09 10.76
N LEU A 217 -13.17 12.97 11.22
CA LEU A 217 -14.58 12.61 11.01
C LEU A 217 -15.55 13.32 11.96
N ARG A 218 -15.05 13.93 13.05
CA ARG A 218 -15.93 14.62 14.00
C ARG A 218 -16.36 15.96 13.40
N PRO A 219 -17.65 16.32 13.44
CA PRO A 219 -18.09 17.64 13.00
C PRO A 219 -17.37 18.72 13.82
N ALA A 220 -16.95 19.81 13.16
CA ALA A 220 -16.43 20.98 13.84
C ALA A 220 -17.49 21.50 14.83
N ALA A 221 -17.11 21.60 16.09
CA ALA A 221 -17.98 22.08 17.18
C ALA A 221 -18.28 23.57 17.03
#